data_AF-A0A2T0M1K6-F1
#
_entry.id   AF-A0A2T0M1K6-F1
#
_cell.length_a   1.000
_cell.length_b   1.000
_cell.length_c   1.000
_cell.angle_alpha   90.00
_cell.angle_beta   90.00
_cell.angle_gamma   90.00
#
_symmetry.space_group_name_H-M   'P 1'
#
loop_
_entity.id
_entity.type
_entity.pdbx_description
1 polymer ?
#
loop_
_entity_poly.entity_id
_entity_poly.type
_entity_poly.pdbx_seq_one_letter_code
_entity_poly.pdbx_strand_id
1 'polypeptide(L)' 'MFLTEVEADDRAPILHRYLAVAPGTRPRLPVHTTAAVADFERIASRIPVFRISPEPPAPPVSEARPP' A
#
# COMPACT_ATOMS: atom_id res chain seq x y z
N MET A 1 11.35 -4.18 15.29
CA MET A 1 10.70 -4.42 13.98
C MET A 1 9.31 -3.83 14.06
N PHE A 2 9.05 -2.78 13.30
CA PHE A 2 7.86 -1.96 13.37
C PHE A 2 7.15 -1.97 12.03
N LEU A 3 5.83 -1.81 12.07
CA LEU A 3 4.95 -1.75 10.92
C LEU A 3 4.36 -0.35 10.83
N THR A 4 4.61 0.32 9.72
CA THR A 4 4.01 1.61 9.41
C THR A 4 3.04 1.42 8.27
N GLU A 5 1.79 1.83 8.45
CA GLU A 5 0.82 1.80 7.35
C GLU A 5 1.25 2.76 6.24
N VAL A 6 1.12 2.32 4.99
CA VAL A 6 1.36 3.14 3.81
C VAL A 6 0.07 3.87 3.46
N GLU A 7 0.13 5.15 3.08
CA GLU A 7 -1.07 5.89 2.66
C GLU A 7 -1.73 5.24 1.45
N ALA A 8 -3.07 5.26 1.41
CA ALA A 8 -3.85 4.53 0.40
C ALA A 8 -3.44 4.89 -1.04
N ASP A 9 -3.17 6.16 -1.31
CA ASP A 9 -2.78 6.67 -2.63
C ASP A 9 -1.43 6.11 -3.10
N ASP A 10 -0.55 5.73 -2.16
CA ASP A 10 0.77 5.16 -2.47
C ASP A 10 0.76 3.62 -2.61
N ARG A 11 -0.36 2.95 -2.29
CA ARG A 11 -0.41 1.48 -2.28
C ARG A 11 -0.55 0.88 -3.67
N ALA A 12 -1.20 1.57 -4.60
CA ALA A 12 -1.49 1.05 -5.94
C ALA A 12 -0.26 0.50 -6.69
N PRO A 13 0.86 1.23 -6.82
CA PRO A 13 2.06 0.70 -7.47
C PRO A 13 2.70 -0.48 -6.72
N ILE A 14 2.59 -0.51 -5.39
CA ILE A 14 3.10 -1.62 -4.55
C ILE A 14 2.30 -2.90 -4.82
N LEU A 15 0.97 -2.80 -4.84
CA LEU A 15 0.07 -3.93 -5.11
C LEU A 15 0.24 -4.47 -6.52
N HIS A 16 0.41 -3.58 -7.51
CA HIS A 16 0.70 -3.98 -8.89
C HIS A 16 2.01 -4.75 -9.00
N ARG A 17 3.09 -4.25 -8.37
CA ARG A 17 4.39 -4.95 -8.36
C ARG A 17 4.31 -6.29 -7.62
N TYR A 18 3.56 -6.35 -6.53
CA TYR A 18 3.36 -7.58 -5.76
C TYR A 18 2.72 -8.68 -6.61
N LEU A 19 1.67 -8.36 -7.40
CA LEU A 19 1.05 -9.32 -8.32
C LEU A 19 2.00 -9.79 -9.44
N ALA A 20 2.88 -8.91 -9.92
CA ALA A 20 3.87 -9.28 -10.95
C ALA A 20 4.91 -10.28 -10.42
N VAL A 21 5.24 -10.21 -9.13
CA VAL A 21 6.21 -11.12 -8.48
C VAL A 21 5.54 -12.41 -7.99
N ALA A 22 4.30 -12.32 -7.50
CA ALA A 22 3.58 -13.44 -6.90
C ALA A 22 2.22 -13.68 -7.62
N PRO A 23 2.19 -14.42 -8.74
CA PRO A 23 0.94 -14.66 -9.47
C PRO A 23 -0.10 -15.48 -8.68
N GLY A 24 0.31 -16.16 -7.60
CA GLY A 24 -0.55 -17.00 -6.75
C GLY A 24 -1.50 -16.22 -5.83
N THR A 25 -1.43 -14.89 -5.78
CA THR A 25 -2.26 -14.05 -4.87
C THR A 25 -3.61 -13.64 -5.47
N ARG A 26 -3.91 -14.10 -6.70
CA ARG A 26 -5.21 -13.95 -7.38
C ARG A 26 -6.44 -14.23 -6.50
N PRO A 27 -6.46 -15.18 -5.56
CA PRO A 27 -7.64 -15.41 -4.72
C PRO A 27 -7.94 -14.29 -3.70
N ARG A 28 -7.00 -13.37 -3.43
CA ARG A 28 -7.15 -12.34 -2.38
C ARG A 28 -7.27 -10.91 -2.92
N LEU A 29 -6.85 -10.66 -4.15
CA LEU A 29 -7.00 -9.36 -4.80
C LEU A 29 -8.06 -9.43 -5.90
N PRO A 30 -9.12 -8.60 -5.84
CA PRO A 30 -10.19 -8.57 -6.84
C PRO A 30 -9.79 -7.79 -8.11
N VAL A 31 -8.53 -7.94 -8.56
CA VAL A 31 -7.98 -7.28 -9.75
C VAL A 31 -7.12 -8.27 -10.53
N HIS A 32 -7.18 -8.15 -11.85
CA HIS A 32 -6.37 -8.98 -12.74
C HIS A 32 -4.88 -8.62 -12.63
N THR A 33 -4.00 -9.61 -12.79
CA THR A 33 -2.54 -9.42 -12.69
C THR A 33 -1.95 -8.53 -13.79
N THR A 34 -2.73 -8.26 -14.84
CA THR A 34 -2.36 -7.36 -15.96
C THR A 34 -3.20 -6.08 -15.98
N ALA A 35 -3.95 -5.81 -14.91
CA ALA A 35 -4.74 -4.58 -14.78
C ALA A 35 -3.82 -3.36 -14.71
N ALA A 36 -4.33 -2.19 -15.11
CA ALA A 36 -3.54 -0.96 -15.04
C ALA A 36 -3.40 -0.51 -13.57
N VAL A 37 -2.38 0.30 -13.25
CA VAL A 37 -2.18 0.85 -11.88
C VAL A 37 -3.44 1.57 -11.37
N ALA A 38 -4.16 2.27 -12.24
CA ALA A 38 -5.43 2.94 -11.91
C ALA A 38 -6.52 1.99 -11.39
N ASP A 39 -6.50 0.71 -11.77
CA ASP A 39 -7.44 -0.28 -11.23
C ASP A 39 -7.08 -0.66 -9.78
N PHE A 40 -5.79 -0.60 -9.42
CA PHE A 40 -5.33 -0.82 -8.06
C PHE A 40 -5.65 0.35 -7.15
N GLU A 41 -5.63 1.59 -7.65
CA GLU A 41 -6.04 2.79 -6.89
C GLU A 41 -7.46 2.64 -6.33
N ARG A 42 -8.39 2.06 -7.11
CA ARG A 42 -9.79 1.85 -6.69
C ARG A 42 -9.96 0.88 -5.53
N ILE A 43 -9.00 -0.02 -5.31
CA ILE A 43 -9.04 -1.02 -4.24
C ILE A 43 -7.99 -0.80 -3.17
N ALA A 44 -7.08 0.15 -3.37
CA ALA A 44 -5.92 0.40 -2.52
C ALA A 44 -6.33 0.68 -1.07
N SER A 45 -7.42 1.43 -0.85
CA SER A 45 -7.97 1.71 0.47
C SER A 45 -8.50 0.47 1.21
N ARG A 46 -8.84 -0.60 0.48
CA ARG A 46 -9.40 -1.84 1.04
C ARG A 46 -8.33 -2.88 1.37
N ILE A 47 -7.09 -2.66 0.92
CA ILE A 47 -5.99 -3.59 1.11
C ILE A 47 -4.94 -2.89 1.98
N PRO A 48 -4.72 -3.37 3.22
CA PRO A 48 -3.72 -2.76 4.09
C PRO A 48 -2.32 -3.10 3.59
N VAL A 49 -1.45 -2.11 3.51
CA VAL A 49 -0.05 -2.24 3.12
C VAL A 49 0.81 -1.62 4.21
N PHE A 50 1.83 -2.35 4.65
CA PHE A 50 2.72 -1.92 5.71
C PHE A 50 4.17 -1.89 5.25
N ARG A 51 4.89 -0.83 5.61
CA ARG A 51 6.34 -0.77 5.54
C ARG A 51 6.91 -1.40 6.82
N ILE A 52 7.87 -2.30 6.63
CA ILE A 52 8.61 -2.95 7.72
C ILE A 52 9.91 -2.19 7.95
N SER A 53 10.20 -1.84 9.20
CA SER A 53 11.46 -1.18 9.58
C SER A 53 12.01 -1.70 10.91
N PRO A 54 13.33 -1.61 11.15
CA PRO A 54 13.91 -2.03 12.43
C PRO A 54 13.60 -1.05 13.58
N GLU A 55 13.43 0.23 13.26
CA GLU A 55 13.20 1.35 14.18
C GLU A 55 11.70 1.75 14.23
N PRO A 56 11.16 2.29 15.34
CA PRO A 56 9.80 2.79 15.36
C PRO A 56 9.54 3.84 14.28
N PRO A 57 8.30 3.93 13.76
CA PRO A 57 7.92 5.04 12.90
C PRO A 57 8.26 6.34 13.63
N ALA A 58 8.87 7.28 12.90
CA ALA A 58 8.98 8.64 13.40
C ALA A 58 7.59 9.11 13.84
N PRO A 59 7.47 9.78 15.00
CA PRO A 59 6.20 10.32 15.42
C PRO A 59 5.63 11.17 14.27
N PRO A 60 4.31 11.09 14.01
CA PRO A 60 3.71 11.87 12.93
C PRO A 60 4.14 13.32 13.15
N VAL A 61 4.85 13.88 12.16
CA VAL A 61 5.19 15.30 12.17
C VAL A 61 3.84 15.98 12.18
N SER A 62 3.45 16.52 13.33
CA SER A 62 2.22 17.28 13.44
C SER A 62 2.44 18.48 12.53
N GLU A 63 1.91 18.44 11.32
CA GLU A 63 1.77 19.62 10.48
C GLU A 63 0.98 20.60 11.32
N ALA A 64 1.70 21.58 11.88
CA ALA A 64 1.11 22.70 12.56
C ALA A 64 0.14 23.35 11.57
N ARG A 65 -1.17 23.11 11.77
CA ARG A 65 -2.22 23.85 11.07
C ARG A 65 -1.95 25.33 11.33
N PRO A 66 -1.62 26.15 10.31
CA PRO A 66 -1.42 27.57 10.55
C PRO A 66 -2.76 28.16 11.05
N PRO A 67 -2.70 29.18 11.94
CA PRO A 67 -3.89 29.78 12.53
C PRO A 67 -4.81 30.42 11.50
#